data_AF-A0A1B6VZF4-F1
#
_entry.id   AF-A0A1B6VZF4-F1
#
_cell.length_a   1.000
_cell.length_b   1.000
_cell.length_c   1.000
_cell.angle_alpha   90.00
_cell.angle_beta   90.00
_cell.angle_gamma   90.00
#
_symmetry.space_group_name_H-M   'P 1'
#
loop_
_entity.id
_entity.type
_entity.pdbx_description
1 polymer ?
#
loop_
_entity_poly.entity_id
_entity_poly.type
_entity_poly.pdbx_seq_one_letter_code
_entity_poly.pdbx_strand_id
1 'polypeptide(L)'
;MAISIKLKRRWDVYTTLEEILSATQNLSVSPFGLTEGGLQDFRGIKLIGERAQVPLRNGYMWENISKPLHTSLSYADFSGSVWQYFAIEETDDFIPVIDHVIFDESMFQLSAYAICGNGATFLSCSFAGCKYKWGDFIGATLKDCRFTQIKKNIRLKFNSCKLLENCLFSGEIHKALFGHSNLKNCTFEGLLYDCSFEGVEKIGNLRKGEIIPPEKVDNRMDGLDFSKADIIMCSLWSFCYLDKVKPSKNNCVFKVTDEFHNYLLTAIESSDSPLKEKLIEYAKLFYAPHTTTPYKVAHPNNFSFKHPEEAELSQQLYDFVCKAAEATGCRIC
;
A
#
# COMPACT_ATOMS: atom_id res chain seq x y z
N MET A 1 18.24 6.22 11.76
CA MET A 1 19.36 5.78 12.64
C MET A 1 18.70 5.06 13.79
N ALA A 2 19.12 3.83 14.10
CA ALA A 2 18.49 3.03 15.15
C ALA A 2 18.30 3.81 16.45
N ILE A 3 17.06 3.89 16.93
CA ILE A 3 16.75 4.56 18.21
C ILE A 3 17.55 3.92 19.33
N SER A 4 18.25 4.75 20.11
CA SER A 4 19.19 4.30 21.14
C SER A 4 18.49 3.44 22.20
N ILE A 5 19.23 2.46 22.73
CA ILE A 5 18.73 1.59 23.81
C ILE A 5 18.33 2.41 25.05
N LYS A 6 19.03 3.53 25.32
CA LYS A 6 18.71 4.44 26.43
C LYS A 6 17.31 5.03 26.31
N LEU A 7 16.91 5.47 25.12
CA LEU A 7 15.57 6.01 24.86
C LEU A 7 14.47 4.95 24.98
N LYS A 8 14.78 3.68 24.71
CA LYS A 8 13.82 2.58 24.90
C LYS A 8 13.66 2.22 26.37
N ARG A 9 14.77 2.11 27.12
CA ARG A 9 14.77 1.65 28.52
C ARG A 9 14.08 2.61 29.49
N ARG A 10 14.00 3.91 29.20
CA ARG A 10 13.30 4.86 30.08
C ARG A 10 11.80 4.56 30.22
N TRP A 11 11.22 3.81 29.29
CA TRP A 11 9.81 3.40 29.33
C TRP A 11 9.58 2.12 30.14
N ASP A 12 10.63 1.39 30.53
CA ASP A 12 10.50 0.12 31.27
C ASP A 12 9.95 0.31 32.70
N VAL A 13 9.84 1.55 33.17
CA VAL A 13 9.18 1.91 34.44
C VAL A 13 7.65 1.80 34.37
N TYR A 14 7.08 1.79 33.18
CA TYR A 14 5.66 1.59 32.94
C TYR A 14 5.46 0.18 32.37
N THR A 15 4.68 -0.63 33.08
CA THR A 15 4.51 -2.05 32.81
C THR A 15 3.24 -2.38 32.04
N THR A 16 2.23 -1.50 32.09
CA THR A 16 0.96 -1.66 31.37
C THR A 16 0.63 -0.47 30.46
N LEU A 17 -0.30 -0.67 29.53
CA LEU A 17 -0.80 0.40 28.67
C LEU A 17 -1.48 1.50 29.49
N GLU A 18 -2.26 1.15 30.52
CA GLU A 18 -2.97 2.10 31.38
C GLU A 18 -2.02 3.00 32.15
N GLU A 19 -0.91 2.46 32.66
CA GLU A 19 0.12 3.25 33.34
C GLU A 19 0.74 4.29 32.40
N ILE A 20 1.02 3.89 31.15
CA ILE A 20 1.55 4.78 30.13
C ILE A 20 0.52 5.86 29.78
N LEU A 21 -0.73 5.50 29.52
CA LEU A 21 -1.79 6.44 29.15
C LEU A 21 -2.04 7.46 30.28
N SER A 22 -2.04 7.01 31.53
CA SER A 22 -2.15 7.88 32.70
C SER A 22 -0.97 8.86 32.80
N ALA A 23 0.27 8.34 32.71
CA ALA A 23 1.48 9.15 32.82
C ALA A 23 1.66 10.15 31.67
N THR A 24 1.05 9.88 30.52
CA THR A 24 1.18 10.69 29.30
C THR A 24 -0.06 11.53 28.99
N GLN A 25 -1.07 11.50 29.87
CA GLN A 25 -2.37 12.15 29.65
C GLN A 25 -2.97 11.76 28.28
N ASN A 26 -3.11 10.45 28.05
CA ASN A 26 -3.53 9.85 26.79
C ASN A 26 -2.66 10.25 25.59
N LEU A 27 -1.34 10.13 25.75
CA LEU A 27 -0.33 10.39 24.72
C LEU A 27 -0.25 11.86 24.27
N SER A 28 -0.82 12.80 25.02
CA SER A 28 -0.78 14.23 24.71
C SER A 28 0.48 14.92 25.26
N VAL A 29 1.05 14.42 26.36
CA VAL A 29 2.21 15.01 27.01
C VAL A 29 3.24 13.92 27.32
N SER A 30 4.49 14.12 26.89
CA SER A 30 5.58 13.23 27.26
C SER A 30 6.13 13.59 28.65
N PRO A 31 6.31 12.62 29.57
CA PRO A 31 6.99 12.85 30.84
C PRO A 31 8.48 13.17 30.67
N PHE A 32 9.02 13.01 29.46
CA PHE A 32 10.41 13.31 29.13
C PHE A 32 10.59 14.67 28.44
N GLY A 33 9.51 15.45 28.31
CA GLY A 33 9.54 16.76 27.68
C GLY A 33 9.60 16.69 26.16
N LEU A 34 10.29 17.66 25.56
CA LEU A 34 10.37 17.83 24.11
C LEU A 34 11.69 17.27 23.56
N THR A 35 11.68 16.83 22.30
CA THR A 35 12.88 16.54 21.52
C THR A 35 13.63 17.83 21.20
N GLU A 36 14.83 17.66 20.66
CA GLU A 36 15.65 18.77 20.15
C GLU A 36 14.94 19.56 19.04
N GLY A 37 13.99 18.93 18.34
CA GLY A 37 13.15 19.56 17.31
C GLY A 37 11.83 20.14 17.83
N GLY A 38 11.59 20.14 19.14
CA GLY A 38 10.38 20.70 19.74
C GLY A 38 9.13 19.81 19.72
N LEU A 39 9.28 18.52 19.40
CA LEU A 39 8.18 17.55 19.40
C LEU A 39 8.04 16.87 20.77
N GLN A 40 6.84 16.43 21.17
CA GLN A 40 6.68 15.59 22.37
C GLN A 40 7.54 14.33 22.25
N ASP A 41 8.44 14.09 23.22
CA ASP A 41 9.44 13.02 23.11
C ASP A 41 8.87 11.68 23.58
N PHE A 42 8.22 10.96 22.66
CA PHE A 42 7.72 9.60 22.88
C PHE A 42 8.66 8.52 22.34
N ARG A 43 9.89 8.88 21.95
CA ARG A 43 10.83 7.94 21.31
C ARG A 43 11.02 6.70 22.17
N GLY A 44 10.89 5.53 21.55
CA GLY A 44 11.06 4.22 22.17
C GLY A 44 9.91 3.72 23.06
N ILE A 45 8.77 4.43 23.13
CA ILE A 45 7.61 4.03 23.93
C ILE A 45 7.07 2.65 23.53
N LYS A 46 6.56 1.90 24.51
CA LYS A 46 5.98 0.58 24.31
C LYS A 46 4.51 0.59 24.66
N LEU A 47 3.65 0.74 23.67
CA LEU A 47 2.20 0.67 23.82
C LEU A 47 1.76 -0.76 23.49
N ILE A 48 1.41 -1.52 24.52
CA ILE A 48 1.07 -2.94 24.40
C ILE A 48 -0.24 -3.19 25.14
N GLY A 49 -1.30 -3.39 24.38
CA GLY A 49 -2.60 -3.81 24.86
C GLY A 49 -2.67 -5.32 25.14
N GLU A 50 -3.87 -5.77 25.47
CA GLU A 50 -4.21 -7.12 25.85
C GLU A 50 -4.96 -7.85 24.73
N ARG A 51 -4.83 -9.17 24.72
CA ARG A 51 -5.52 -10.07 23.80
C ARG A 51 -6.02 -11.31 24.53
N ALA A 52 -7.13 -11.87 24.05
CA ALA A 52 -7.69 -13.12 24.55
C ALA A 52 -7.93 -14.11 23.41
N GLN A 53 -8.00 -15.39 23.75
CA GLN A 53 -8.48 -16.42 22.82
C GLN A 53 -10.01 -16.42 22.83
N VAL A 54 -10.59 -16.29 21.65
CA VAL A 54 -12.03 -16.33 21.42
C VAL A 54 -12.36 -17.62 20.67
N PRO A 55 -13.29 -18.46 21.19
CA PRO A 55 -13.68 -19.70 20.53
C PRO A 55 -14.43 -19.42 19.23
N LEU A 56 -14.07 -20.18 18.19
CA LEU A 56 -14.76 -20.26 16.91
C LEU A 56 -15.35 -21.65 16.71
N ARG A 57 -16.30 -21.77 15.79
CA ARG A 57 -16.99 -23.03 15.46
C ARG A 57 -16.04 -24.21 15.20
N ASN A 58 -14.83 -23.93 14.68
CA ASN A 58 -13.76 -24.90 14.40
C ASN A 58 -12.37 -24.44 14.90
N GLY A 59 -12.26 -23.86 16.11
CA GLY A 59 -10.95 -23.53 16.70
C GLY A 59 -11.00 -22.33 17.62
N TYR A 60 -9.89 -21.60 17.72
CA TYR A 60 -9.79 -20.36 18.48
C TYR A 60 -9.10 -19.29 17.63
N MET A 61 -9.52 -18.04 17.81
CA MET A 61 -8.84 -16.87 17.26
C MET A 61 -8.30 -16.02 18.39
N TRP A 62 -7.16 -15.36 18.19
CA TRP A 62 -6.69 -14.33 19.10
C TRP A 62 -7.33 -12.99 18.73
N GLU A 63 -8.09 -12.40 19.64
CA GLU A 63 -8.69 -11.09 19.46
C GLU A 63 -8.08 -10.08 20.43
N ASN A 64 -7.95 -8.83 19.99
CA ASN A 64 -7.61 -7.72 20.89
C ASN A 64 -8.79 -7.50 21.83
N ILE A 65 -8.54 -7.43 23.13
CA ILE A 65 -9.56 -7.09 24.14
C ILE A 65 -9.34 -5.70 24.75
N SER A 66 -8.17 -5.09 24.51
CA SER A 66 -7.98 -3.67 24.84
C SER A 66 -8.97 -2.82 24.04
N LYS A 67 -9.58 -1.87 24.74
CA LYS A 67 -10.46 -0.89 24.12
C LYS A 67 -9.67 -0.04 23.12
N PRO A 68 -10.26 0.30 21.97
CA PRO A 68 -9.69 1.30 21.08
C PRO A 68 -9.44 2.62 21.82
N LEU A 69 -8.40 3.33 21.43
CA LEU A 69 -8.11 4.66 21.91
C LEU A 69 -8.81 5.70 21.03
N HIS A 70 -9.55 6.60 21.66
CA HIS A 70 -10.19 7.72 20.99
C HIS A 70 -9.42 9.00 21.36
N THR A 71 -8.23 9.14 20.77
CA THR A 71 -7.34 10.27 21.02
C THR A 71 -6.72 10.78 19.73
N SER A 72 -6.37 12.06 19.71
CA SER A 72 -5.62 12.71 18.64
C SER A 72 -4.16 12.86 19.07
N LEU A 73 -3.24 12.74 18.12
CA LEU A 73 -1.81 12.90 18.36
C LEU A 73 -1.33 14.10 17.55
N SER A 74 -0.50 14.96 18.14
CA SER A 74 -0.01 16.14 17.43
C SER A 74 1.40 16.50 17.85
N TYR A 75 2.25 16.87 16.88
CA TYR A 75 3.61 17.38 17.10
C TYR A 75 4.42 16.50 18.05
N ALA A 76 4.55 15.22 17.68
CA ALA A 76 5.10 14.18 18.55
C ALA A 76 6.07 13.26 17.81
N ASP A 77 7.11 12.83 18.51
CA ASP A 77 8.11 11.89 18.00
C ASP A 77 7.97 10.53 18.71
N PHE A 78 7.36 9.58 18.02
CA PHE A 78 7.18 8.19 18.41
C PHE A 78 8.24 7.27 17.81
N SER A 79 9.38 7.79 17.37
CA SER A 79 10.37 6.96 16.67
C SER A 79 10.81 5.74 17.51
N GLY A 80 10.88 4.58 16.86
CA GLY A 80 11.27 3.31 17.46
C GLY A 80 10.28 2.77 18.49
N SER A 81 9.05 3.26 18.47
CA SER A 81 7.98 2.81 19.36
C SER A 81 7.44 1.43 18.98
N VAL A 82 6.69 0.84 19.91
CA VAL A 82 6.00 -0.44 19.72
C VAL A 82 4.52 -0.22 19.94
N TRP A 83 3.71 -0.63 18.95
CA TRP A 83 2.25 -0.53 18.97
C TRP A 83 1.68 -1.94 18.80
N GLN A 84 1.08 -2.47 19.87
CA GLN A 84 0.60 -3.84 19.90
C GLN A 84 -0.78 -3.96 20.53
N TYR A 85 -1.65 -4.73 19.88
CA TYR A 85 -2.92 -5.22 20.46
C TYR A 85 -3.95 -4.14 20.86
N PHE A 86 -3.86 -2.94 20.31
CA PHE A 86 -4.91 -1.91 20.36
C PHE A 86 -4.85 -1.09 19.06
N ALA A 87 -5.90 -0.31 18.80
CA ALA A 87 -5.93 0.66 17.71
C ALA A 87 -6.36 2.03 18.25
N ILE A 88 -5.97 3.09 17.55
CA ILE A 88 -6.67 4.39 17.65
C ILE A 88 -7.87 4.29 16.69
N GLU A 89 -9.09 4.71 17.02
CA GLU A 89 -10.25 4.51 16.11
C GLU A 89 -11.23 5.68 16.13
N GLU A 90 -11.90 5.91 15.00
CA GLU A 90 -13.05 6.81 14.93
C GLU A 90 -14.26 6.24 15.68
N THR A 91 -15.11 7.14 16.15
CA THR A 91 -16.45 6.85 16.64
C THR A 91 -17.44 7.71 15.88
N ASP A 92 -18.74 7.50 16.09
CA ASP A 92 -19.80 8.31 15.48
C ASP A 92 -19.63 9.82 15.73
N ASP A 93 -19.02 10.19 16.88
CA ASP A 93 -18.87 11.58 17.32
C ASP A 93 -17.42 12.09 17.30
N PHE A 94 -16.44 11.25 16.94
CA PHE A 94 -15.03 11.60 17.02
C PHE A 94 -14.18 10.98 15.91
N ILE A 95 -13.45 11.82 15.17
CA ILE A 95 -12.46 11.38 14.19
C ILE A 95 -11.07 11.71 14.72
N PRO A 96 -10.21 10.72 15.02
CA PRO A 96 -8.84 10.95 15.43
C PRO A 96 -8.06 11.71 14.37
N VAL A 97 -7.34 12.75 14.79
CA VAL A 97 -6.39 13.49 13.94
C VAL A 97 -4.98 13.24 14.44
N ILE A 98 -4.13 12.73 13.55
CA ILE A 98 -2.73 12.41 13.78
C ILE A 98 -1.91 13.38 12.93
N ASP A 99 -1.42 14.45 13.56
CA ASP A 99 -0.87 15.62 12.86
C ASP A 99 0.63 15.83 13.19
N HIS A 100 1.48 15.90 12.18
CA HIS A 100 2.93 16.09 12.34
C HIS A 100 3.57 15.09 13.31
N VAL A 101 3.20 13.81 13.17
CA VAL A 101 3.72 12.73 14.03
C VAL A 101 4.79 11.90 13.30
N ILE A 102 5.92 11.67 13.98
CA ILE A 102 7.01 10.84 13.47
C ILE A 102 6.92 9.45 14.08
N PHE A 103 6.66 8.44 13.25
CA PHE A 103 6.64 7.02 13.65
C PHE A 103 7.89 6.27 13.19
N ASP A 104 8.94 6.94 12.75
CA ASP A 104 10.10 6.30 12.12
C ASP A 104 10.65 5.11 12.93
N GLU A 105 10.97 4.02 12.25
CA GLU A 105 11.50 2.77 12.81
C GLU A 105 10.58 2.09 13.84
N SER A 106 9.32 2.50 13.94
CA SER A 106 8.34 1.90 14.85
C SER A 106 7.86 0.54 14.36
N MET A 107 7.34 -0.25 15.29
CA MET A 107 6.77 -1.55 15.02
C MET A 107 5.28 -1.58 15.34
N PHE A 108 4.49 -1.85 14.31
CA PHE A 108 3.06 -2.05 14.40
C PHE A 108 2.75 -3.54 14.28
N GLN A 109 2.21 -4.13 15.34
CA GLN A 109 1.82 -5.53 15.37
C GLN A 109 0.42 -5.67 15.94
N LEU A 110 -0.53 -5.98 15.07
CA LEU A 110 -1.94 -5.98 15.42
C LEU A 110 -2.55 -7.33 15.12
N SER A 111 -3.41 -7.83 16.02
CA SER A 111 -4.23 -9.02 15.76
C SER A 111 -5.43 -8.70 14.88
N ALA A 112 -5.87 -7.43 14.85
CA ALA A 112 -7.04 -6.96 14.11
C ALA A 112 -6.78 -5.59 13.45
N TYR A 113 -6.90 -5.61 12.12
CA TYR A 113 -7.33 -4.62 11.14
C TYR A 113 -6.90 -3.13 11.13
N ALA A 114 -6.21 -2.50 12.09
CA ALA A 114 -5.81 -1.08 11.88
C ALA A 114 -4.59 -0.59 12.69
N ILE A 115 -3.52 -0.14 12.00
CA ILE A 115 -2.25 0.39 12.55
C ILE A 115 -2.51 1.50 13.56
N CYS A 116 -3.30 2.45 13.11
CA CYS A 116 -3.88 3.58 13.81
C CYS A 116 -5.05 3.99 12.92
N GLY A 117 -6.27 3.93 13.43
CA GLY A 117 -7.47 4.44 12.79
C GLY A 117 -8.14 3.45 11.86
N ASN A 118 -9.23 2.85 12.30
CA ASN A 118 -10.38 2.79 11.40
C ASN A 118 -10.88 4.23 11.25
N GLY A 119 -10.75 4.81 10.05
CA GLY A 119 -11.28 6.13 9.73
C GLY A 119 -10.48 7.36 10.18
N ALA A 120 -9.33 7.20 10.84
CA ALA A 120 -8.53 8.33 11.31
C ALA A 120 -7.94 9.19 10.18
N THR A 121 -7.62 10.44 10.51
CA THR A 121 -6.96 11.39 9.59
C THR A 121 -5.50 11.57 9.98
N PHE A 122 -4.59 11.29 9.04
CA PHE A 122 -3.14 11.49 9.16
C PHE A 122 -2.71 12.67 8.30
N LEU A 123 -2.01 13.62 8.92
CA LEU A 123 -1.50 14.81 8.28
C LEU A 123 0.01 14.89 8.53
N SER A 124 0.79 15.02 7.45
CA SER A 124 2.23 15.29 7.54
C SER A 124 3.01 14.28 8.40
N CYS A 125 2.58 13.02 8.43
CA CYS A 125 3.19 11.97 9.25
C CYS A 125 4.35 11.27 8.54
N SER A 126 5.34 10.80 9.31
CA SER A 126 6.46 10.01 8.81
C SER A 126 6.43 8.57 9.32
N PHE A 127 6.69 7.62 8.43
CA PHE A 127 6.72 6.19 8.70
C PHE A 127 8.00 5.53 8.16
N ALA A 128 9.14 6.23 8.25
CA ALA A 128 10.38 5.77 7.65
C ALA A 128 10.89 4.49 8.33
N GLY A 129 11.12 3.42 7.57
CA GLY A 129 11.71 2.18 8.10
C GLY A 129 10.84 1.44 9.13
N CYS A 130 9.54 1.74 9.18
CA CYS A 130 8.58 1.05 10.04
C CYS A 130 8.47 -0.44 9.72
N LYS A 131 8.10 -1.23 10.73
CA LYS A 131 7.81 -2.66 10.61
C LYS A 131 6.33 -2.89 10.84
N TYR A 132 5.70 -3.65 9.95
CA TYR A 132 4.28 -3.95 10.06
C TYR A 132 4.03 -5.45 10.05
N LYS A 133 3.33 -5.93 11.08
CA LYS A 133 2.76 -7.27 11.14
C LYS A 133 1.25 -7.10 11.11
N TRP A 134 0.67 -7.28 9.92
CA TRP A 134 -0.75 -7.02 9.62
C TRP A 134 -1.12 -5.54 9.72
N GLY A 135 -0.33 -4.71 9.07
CA GLY A 135 -0.55 -3.28 9.09
C GLY A 135 -1.60 -2.86 8.07
N ASP A 136 -2.66 -2.18 8.50
CA ASP A 136 -3.74 -1.71 7.64
C ASP A 136 -4.20 -0.31 8.06
N PHE A 137 -4.57 0.53 7.10
CA PHE A 137 -5.06 1.90 7.29
C PHE A 137 -6.52 1.98 6.83
N ILE A 138 -7.41 1.24 7.47
CA ILE A 138 -8.78 1.07 7.00
C ILE A 138 -9.56 2.38 7.09
N GLY A 139 -10.24 2.78 6.02
CA GLY A 139 -11.12 3.95 6.04
C GLY A 139 -10.40 5.29 6.26
N ALA A 140 -9.08 5.29 6.37
CA ALA A 140 -8.30 6.43 6.79
C ALA A 140 -8.24 7.52 5.70
N THR A 141 -7.97 8.75 6.14
CA THR A 141 -7.51 9.85 5.27
C THR A 141 -6.04 10.10 5.56
N LEU A 142 -5.18 10.05 4.54
CA LEU A 142 -3.76 10.35 4.67
C LEU A 142 -3.40 11.49 3.72
N LYS A 143 -2.80 12.56 4.26
CA LYS A 143 -2.32 13.70 3.49
C LYS A 143 -0.87 14.02 3.81
N ASP A 144 -0.08 14.25 2.76
CA ASP A 144 1.33 14.64 2.86
C ASP A 144 2.18 13.67 3.73
N CYS A 145 1.76 12.40 3.78
CA CYS A 145 2.40 11.36 4.60
C CYS A 145 3.54 10.67 3.84
N ARG A 146 4.57 10.24 4.58
CA ARG A 146 5.79 9.67 3.99
C ARG A 146 6.06 8.27 4.51
N PHE A 147 5.90 7.28 3.64
CA PHE A 147 6.25 5.88 3.86
C PHE A 147 7.57 5.59 3.14
N THR A 148 8.70 5.84 3.81
CA THR A 148 10.03 5.73 3.18
C THR A 148 10.86 4.61 3.79
N GLN A 149 11.94 4.22 3.11
CA GLN A 149 12.83 3.13 3.55
C GLN A 149 12.06 1.83 3.82
N ILE A 150 10.98 1.59 3.06
CA ILE A 150 10.21 0.35 3.13
C ILE A 150 11.15 -0.80 2.77
N LYS A 151 11.11 -1.89 3.55
CA LYS A 151 11.87 -3.11 3.30
C LYS A 151 10.92 -4.25 2.94
N LYS A 152 11.44 -5.28 2.28
CA LYS A 152 10.72 -6.51 1.92
C LYS A 152 9.94 -7.12 3.11
N ASN A 153 8.79 -7.73 2.80
CA ASN A 153 7.90 -8.48 3.73
C ASN A 153 6.97 -7.66 4.64
N ILE A 154 6.58 -6.46 4.22
CA ILE A 154 5.57 -5.71 4.94
C ILE A 154 4.19 -6.04 4.36
N ARG A 155 3.31 -6.65 5.16
CA ARG A 155 1.87 -6.71 4.85
C ARG A 155 1.25 -5.35 5.15
N LEU A 156 1.55 -4.38 4.29
CA LEU A 156 1.05 -3.01 4.36
C LEU A 156 -0.21 -2.92 3.51
N LYS A 157 -1.30 -2.47 4.12
CA LYS A 157 -2.59 -2.37 3.46
C LYS A 157 -3.17 -0.97 3.64
N PHE A 158 -3.81 -0.51 2.59
CA PHE A 158 -4.60 0.70 2.52
C PHE A 158 -5.95 0.25 1.96
N ASN A 159 -6.85 -0.13 2.85
CA ASN A 159 -8.15 -0.69 2.49
C ASN A 159 -9.24 0.36 2.67
N SER A 160 -9.99 0.60 1.60
CA SER A 160 -11.10 1.55 1.55
C SER A 160 -10.75 2.90 2.16
N CYS A 161 -9.50 3.35 2.03
CA CYS A 161 -9.10 4.66 2.52
C CYS A 161 -9.93 5.73 1.80
N LYS A 162 -10.52 6.63 2.58
CA LYS A 162 -11.30 7.77 2.07
C LYS A 162 -10.45 8.61 1.10
N LEU A 163 -9.16 8.81 1.43
CA LEU A 163 -8.22 9.54 0.58
C LEU A 163 -6.75 9.27 1.00
N LEU A 164 -5.87 9.11 0.02
CA LEU A 164 -4.41 9.21 0.14
C LEU A 164 -3.97 10.33 -0.83
N GLU A 165 -3.60 11.49 -0.30
CA GLU A 165 -3.26 12.68 -1.09
C GLU A 165 -1.82 13.11 -0.83
N ASN A 166 -1.05 13.34 -1.89
CA ASN A 166 0.36 13.78 -1.82
C ASN A 166 1.26 12.86 -0.96
N CYS A 167 0.93 11.58 -0.86
CA CYS A 167 1.71 10.62 -0.09
C CYS A 167 2.92 10.12 -0.90
N LEU A 168 4.04 9.91 -0.22
CA LEU A 168 5.24 9.30 -0.78
C LEU A 168 5.40 7.86 -0.27
N PHE A 169 5.59 6.92 -1.19
CA PHE A 169 5.95 5.54 -0.92
C PHE A 169 7.32 5.24 -1.54
N SER A 170 8.33 4.95 -0.72
CA SER A 170 9.66 4.65 -1.25
C SER A 170 10.39 3.50 -0.54
N GLY A 171 11.07 2.68 -1.34
CA GLY A 171 11.87 1.55 -0.89
C GLY A 171 11.62 0.27 -1.68
N GLU A 172 11.69 -0.86 -1.00
CA GLU A 172 11.43 -2.19 -1.54
C GLU A 172 10.05 -2.69 -1.07
N ILE A 173 9.01 -2.36 -1.83
CA ILE A 173 7.60 -2.56 -1.47
C ILE A 173 7.14 -3.90 -2.04
N HIS A 174 6.81 -4.85 -1.17
CA HIS A 174 6.34 -6.19 -1.57
C HIS A 174 4.93 -6.42 -1.06
N LYS A 175 4.03 -6.87 -1.95
CA LYS A 175 2.69 -7.33 -1.55
C LYS A 175 1.87 -6.31 -0.78
N ALA A 176 2.10 -5.03 -1.06
CA ALA A 176 1.24 -3.97 -0.55
C ALA A 176 -0.12 -4.03 -1.26
N LEU A 177 -1.18 -3.70 -0.53
CA LEU A 177 -2.54 -3.64 -1.06
C LEU A 177 -3.07 -2.22 -0.94
N PHE A 178 -3.45 -1.64 -2.08
CA PHE A 178 -4.21 -0.41 -2.18
C PHE A 178 -5.63 -0.78 -2.63
N GLY A 179 -6.39 -1.33 -1.69
CA GLY A 179 -7.73 -1.86 -1.95
C GLY A 179 -8.75 -0.75 -1.88
N HIS A 180 -9.47 -0.48 -2.97
CA HIS A 180 -10.63 0.42 -3.02
C HIS A 180 -10.38 1.83 -2.48
N SER A 181 -9.13 2.26 -2.52
CA SER A 181 -8.67 3.48 -1.88
C SER A 181 -8.52 4.59 -2.91
N ASN A 182 -8.82 5.83 -2.52
CA ASN A 182 -8.63 6.98 -3.39
C ASN A 182 -7.20 7.51 -3.27
N LEU A 183 -6.36 7.26 -4.28
CA LEU A 183 -5.02 7.81 -4.41
C LEU A 183 -5.01 9.03 -5.32
N LYS A 184 -4.47 10.14 -4.80
CA LYS A 184 -4.36 11.41 -5.50
C LYS A 184 -2.97 12.00 -5.33
N ASN A 185 -2.29 12.29 -6.44
CA ASN A 185 -0.95 12.88 -6.46
C ASN A 185 0.09 12.11 -5.63
N CYS A 186 -0.11 10.79 -5.45
CA CYS A 186 0.82 9.95 -4.72
C CYS A 186 2.05 9.63 -5.59
N THR A 187 3.20 9.54 -4.95
CA THR A 187 4.47 9.21 -5.61
C THR A 187 5.00 7.87 -5.11
N PHE A 188 5.46 7.04 -6.04
CA PHE A 188 6.09 5.76 -5.77
C PHE A 188 7.53 5.77 -6.30
N GLU A 189 8.49 5.38 -5.46
CA GLU A 189 9.91 5.32 -5.81
C GLU A 189 10.55 4.00 -5.37
N GLY A 190 11.41 3.41 -6.19
CA GLY A 190 12.08 2.13 -5.90
C GLY A 190 11.37 0.93 -6.53
N LEU A 191 11.20 -0.16 -5.79
CA LEU A 191 10.63 -1.41 -6.30
C LEU A 191 9.22 -1.63 -5.75
N LEU A 192 8.26 -1.88 -6.65
CA LEU A 192 6.94 -2.40 -6.32
C LEU A 192 6.85 -3.82 -6.87
N TYR A 193 6.82 -4.81 -5.98
CA TYR A 193 6.75 -6.22 -6.34
C TYR A 193 5.46 -6.86 -5.83
N ASP A 194 4.69 -7.49 -6.73
CA ASP A 194 3.48 -8.25 -6.38
C ASP A 194 2.47 -7.41 -5.55
N CYS A 195 2.42 -6.09 -5.82
CA CYS A 195 1.47 -5.19 -5.17
C CYS A 195 0.12 -5.21 -5.90
N SER A 196 -0.97 -4.95 -5.17
CA SER A 196 -2.33 -4.90 -5.74
C SER A 196 -2.90 -3.50 -5.61
N PHE A 197 -3.46 -3.00 -6.72
CA PHE A 197 -4.23 -1.77 -6.76
C PHE A 197 -5.66 -2.10 -7.22
N GLU A 198 -6.64 -1.72 -6.41
CA GLU A 198 -8.05 -2.00 -6.70
C GLU A 198 -8.80 -0.68 -6.76
N GLY A 199 -9.44 -0.39 -7.90
CA GLY A 199 -10.13 0.87 -8.12
C GLY A 199 -11.42 0.98 -7.30
N VAL A 200 -12.53 0.50 -7.82
CA VAL A 200 -13.86 0.58 -7.22
C VAL A 200 -14.25 -0.69 -6.48
N GLU A 201 -14.65 -0.51 -5.23
CA GLU A 201 -15.39 -1.54 -4.48
C GLU A 201 -16.73 -1.72 -5.19
N LYS A 202 -17.02 -2.92 -5.69
CA LYS A 202 -18.18 -3.21 -6.54
C LYS A 202 -19.45 -2.53 -5.99
N ILE A 203 -19.89 -1.46 -6.65
CA ILE A 203 -21.10 -0.72 -6.26
C ILE A 203 -22.31 -1.47 -6.84
N GLY A 204 -22.87 -2.40 -6.07
CA GLY A 204 -24.16 -3.04 -6.40
C GLY A 204 -24.15 -3.99 -7.62
N ASN A 205 -25.36 -4.41 -8.02
CA ASN A 205 -25.62 -5.41 -9.08
C ASN A 205 -25.20 -4.92 -10.47
N LEU A 206 -23.89 -4.85 -10.74
CA LEU A 206 -23.39 -4.73 -12.11
C LEU A 206 -23.92 -5.92 -12.91
N ARG A 207 -24.53 -5.64 -14.06
CA ARG A 207 -24.90 -6.71 -14.99
C ARG A 207 -23.62 -7.37 -15.48
N LYS A 208 -23.68 -8.68 -15.75
CA LYS A 208 -22.55 -9.41 -16.33
C LYS A 208 -22.08 -8.70 -17.61
N GLY A 209 -20.83 -8.25 -17.63
CA GLY A 209 -20.24 -7.53 -18.77
C GLY A 209 -20.38 -6.02 -18.75
N GLU A 210 -20.99 -5.44 -17.72
CA GLU A 210 -21.08 -3.97 -17.56
C GLU A 210 -19.71 -3.37 -17.25
N ILE A 211 -19.34 -2.34 -18.01
CA ILE A 211 -18.14 -1.53 -17.81
C ILE A 211 -18.59 -0.22 -17.19
N ILE A 212 -18.06 0.13 -16.02
CA ILE A 212 -18.26 1.45 -15.44
C ILE A 212 -17.20 2.37 -16.06
N PRO A 213 -17.54 3.43 -16.79
CA PRO A 213 -16.55 4.26 -17.46
C PRO A 213 -15.80 5.17 -16.45
N PRO A 214 -14.56 5.60 -16.74
CA PRO A 214 -13.71 6.33 -15.78
C PRO A 214 -14.42 7.51 -15.11
N GLU A 215 -15.23 8.27 -15.86
CA GLU A 215 -15.98 9.43 -15.38
C GLU A 215 -17.06 9.09 -14.33
N LYS A 216 -17.44 7.81 -14.20
CA LYS A 216 -18.43 7.32 -13.23
C LYS A 216 -17.79 6.55 -12.06
N VAL A 217 -16.47 6.36 -12.05
CA VAL A 217 -15.75 5.42 -11.18
C VAL A 217 -15.06 6.08 -10.00
N ASP A 218 -15.06 7.42 -9.91
CA ASP A 218 -14.34 8.20 -8.88
C ASP A 218 -12.83 8.37 -9.20
N ASN A 219 -12.24 9.48 -8.75
CA ASN A 219 -10.86 9.94 -9.02
C ASN A 219 -9.79 9.13 -8.25
N ARG A 220 -9.98 7.81 -8.11
CA ARG A 220 -9.23 6.98 -7.16
C ARG A 220 -7.77 6.74 -7.51
N MET A 221 -7.32 7.10 -8.70
CA MET A 221 -5.94 6.94 -9.17
C MET A 221 -5.56 8.16 -10.01
N ASP A 222 -5.63 9.34 -9.40
CA ASP A 222 -5.43 10.62 -10.07
C ASP A 222 -4.00 11.14 -9.84
N GLY A 223 -3.26 11.41 -10.91
CA GLY A 223 -1.94 12.03 -10.83
C GLY A 223 -0.86 11.17 -10.16
N LEU A 224 -0.91 9.84 -10.30
CA LEU A 224 0.10 8.96 -9.70
C LEU A 224 1.44 9.08 -10.42
N ASP A 225 2.52 9.28 -9.67
CA ASP A 225 3.88 9.30 -10.21
C ASP A 225 4.61 7.99 -9.91
N PHE A 226 4.86 7.20 -10.96
CA PHE A 226 5.67 5.99 -10.94
C PHE A 226 7.00 6.17 -11.69
N SER A 227 7.39 7.39 -12.06
CA SER A 227 8.53 7.65 -12.95
C SER A 227 9.87 7.12 -12.44
N LYS A 228 9.98 6.90 -11.13
CA LYS A 228 11.14 6.31 -10.45
C LYS A 228 10.83 4.96 -9.78
N ALA A 229 9.76 4.30 -10.19
CA ALA A 229 9.36 2.99 -9.70
C ALA A 229 9.56 1.91 -10.76
N ASP A 230 10.12 0.77 -10.36
CA ASP A 230 10.03 -0.47 -11.12
C ASP A 230 8.79 -1.24 -10.62
N ILE A 231 7.76 -1.31 -11.45
CA ILE A 231 6.51 -2.02 -11.15
C ILE A 231 6.62 -3.43 -11.73
N ILE A 232 6.72 -4.45 -10.88
CA ILE A 232 6.97 -5.84 -11.28
C ILE A 232 5.89 -6.74 -10.70
N MET A 233 5.25 -7.56 -11.54
CA MET A 233 4.18 -8.49 -11.15
C MET A 233 3.02 -7.84 -10.37
N CYS A 234 2.83 -6.53 -10.50
CA CYS A 234 1.73 -5.85 -9.81
C CYS A 234 0.41 -6.09 -10.54
N SER A 235 -0.67 -6.14 -9.77
CA SER A 235 -2.00 -6.42 -10.28
C SER A 235 -2.91 -5.21 -10.15
N LEU A 236 -3.72 -5.00 -11.18
CA LEU A 236 -4.66 -3.89 -11.30
C LEU A 236 -6.06 -4.48 -11.44
N TRP A 237 -6.91 -4.25 -10.44
CA TRP A 237 -8.22 -4.86 -10.35
C TRP A 237 -9.33 -3.85 -10.22
N SER A 238 -10.55 -4.34 -10.41
CA SER A 238 -11.79 -3.66 -10.04
C SER A 238 -11.85 -2.23 -10.57
N PHE A 239 -11.73 -2.05 -11.90
CA PHE A 239 -11.84 -0.74 -12.54
C PHE A 239 -10.75 0.26 -12.10
N CYS A 240 -9.53 -0.22 -11.92
CA CYS A 240 -8.35 0.63 -11.72
C CYS A 240 -8.00 1.35 -13.04
N TYR A 241 -8.31 2.65 -13.13
CA TYR A 241 -8.00 3.51 -14.29
C TYR A 241 -6.64 4.18 -14.13
N LEU A 242 -5.80 4.09 -15.16
CA LEU A 242 -4.43 4.64 -15.13
C LEU A 242 -4.20 5.75 -16.17
N ASP A 243 -5.25 6.45 -16.61
CA ASP A 243 -5.16 7.46 -17.68
C ASP A 243 -4.28 8.67 -17.34
N LYS A 244 -4.02 8.90 -16.05
CA LYS A 244 -3.26 10.06 -15.54
C LYS A 244 -2.07 9.67 -14.69
N VAL A 245 -1.48 8.52 -14.97
CA VAL A 245 -0.23 8.10 -14.31
C VAL A 245 0.97 8.54 -15.12
N LYS A 246 2.07 8.76 -14.41
CA LYS A 246 3.38 9.02 -15.01
C LYS A 246 4.24 7.76 -14.88
N PRO A 247 4.33 6.90 -15.89
CA PRO A 247 5.04 5.63 -15.80
C PRO A 247 6.56 5.81 -15.74
N SER A 248 7.28 4.78 -15.29
CA SER A 248 8.72 4.70 -15.46
C SER A 248 9.07 4.30 -16.89
N LYS A 249 10.28 4.64 -17.33
CA LYS A 249 10.83 4.21 -18.63
C LYS A 249 10.99 2.69 -18.76
N ASN A 250 11.05 1.97 -17.62
CA ASN A 250 11.23 0.51 -17.58
C ASN A 250 9.88 -0.22 -17.60
N ASN A 251 8.77 0.51 -17.44
CA ASN A 251 7.43 -0.03 -17.44
C ASN A 251 6.67 0.36 -18.70
N CYS A 252 5.90 -0.60 -19.23
CA CYS A 252 4.89 -0.33 -20.24
C CYS A 252 3.52 -0.38 -19.56
N VAL A 253 2.93 0.79 -19.34
CA VAL A 253 1.54 0.91 -18.86
C VAL A 253 0.65 1.10 -20.08
N PHE A 254 -0.42 0.32 -20.19
CA PHE A 254 -1.28 0.36 -21.38
C PHE A 254 -2.70 -0.09 -21.06
N LYS A 255 -3.63 0.38 -21.90
CA LYS A 255 -5.01 -0.09 -21.93
C LYS A 255 -5.09 -1.43 -22.65
N VAL A 256 -5.79 -2.40 -22.07
CA VAL A 256 -5.99 -3.73 -22.67
C VAL A 256 -7.28 -3.70 -23.50
N THR A 257 -7.13 -3.78 -24.82
CA THR A 257 -8.25 -3.80 -25.78
C THR A 257 -8.17 -5.03 -26.68
N ASP A 258 -9.26 -5.39 -27.35
CA ASP A 258 -9.26 -6.47 -28.34
C ASP A 258 -8.27 -6.19 -29.49
N GLU A 259 -8.18 -4.94 -29.93
CA GLU A 259 -7.24 -4.50 -30.96
C GLU A 259 -5.77 -4.71 -30.54
N PHE A 260 -5.41 -4.26 -29.33
CA PHE A 260 -4.08 -4.50 -28.76
C PHE A 260 -3.78 -6.00 -28.69
N HIS A 261 -4.70 -6.80 -28.15
CA HIS A 261 -4.49 -8.22 -27.93
C HIS A 261 -4.33 -8.98 -29.25
N ASN A 262 -5.16 -8.68 -30.25
CA ASN A 262 -5.06 -9.29 -31.58
C ASN A 262 -3.74 -8.92 -32.26
N TYR A 263 -3.33 -7.63 -32.20
CA TYR A 263 -2.06 -7.20 -32.75
C TYR A 263 -0.88 -7.92 -32.06
N LEU A 264 -0.89 -8.02 -30.73
CA LEU A 264 0.12 -8.72 -29.95
C LEU A 264 0.28 -10.18 -30.42
N LEU A 265 -0.83 -10.91 -30.55
CA LEU A 265 -0.81 -12.30 -31.00
C LEU A 265 -0.27 -12.42 -32.43
N THR A 266 -0.76 -11.60 -33.37
CA THR A 266 -0.28 -11.61 -34.76
C THR A 266 1.22 -11.27 -34.85
N ALA A 267 1.70 -10.32 -34.04
CA ALA A 267 3.11 -9.95 -34.01
C ALA A 267 4.00 -11.10 -33.51
N ILE A 268 3.56 -11.85 -32.51
CA ILE A 268 4.27 -13.02 -32.00
C ILE A 268 4.22 -14.17 -33.01
N GLU A 269 3.05 -14.45 -33.58
CA GLU A 269 2.84 -15.52 -34.58
C GLU A 269 3.71 -15.33 -35.82
N SER A 270 3.86 -14.08 -36.27
CA SER A 270 4.67 -13.70 -37.42
C SER A 270 6.17 -13.58 -37.13
N SER A 271 6.60 -13.74 -35.88
CA SER A 271 8.02 -13.64 -35.49
C SER A 271 8.79 -14.93 -35.77
N ASP A 272 10.11 -14.85 -35.86
CA ASP A 272 11.00 -16.03 -35.92
C ASP A 272 11.52 -16.45 -34.53
N SER A 273 10.86 -16.03 -33.45
CA SER A 273 11.30 -16.34 -32.09
C SER A 273 11.25 -17.86 -31.83
N PRO A 274 12.31 -18.46 -31.28
CA PRO A 274 12.29 -19.86 -30.85
C PRO A 274 11.36 -20.09 -29.65
N LEU A 275 10.92 -19.01 -28.97
CA LEU A 275 10.01 -19.06 -27.81
C LEU A 275 8.54 -18.80 -28.20
N LYS A 276 8.22 -18.73 -29.50
CA LYS A 276 6.91 -18.35 -30.04
C LYS A 276 5.73 -19.01 -29.33
N GLU A 277 5.75 -20.33 -29.14
CA GLU A 277 4.64 -21.05 -28.52
C GLU A 277 4.38 -20.59 -27.09
N LYS A 278 5.44 -20.45 -26.28
CA LYS A 278 5.35 -19.94 -24.90
C LYS A 278 4.93 -18.47 -24.85
N LEU A 279 5.42 -17.65 -25.78
CA LEU A 279 5.03 -16.25 -25.89
C LEU A 279 3.53 -16.11 -26.16
N ILE A 280 2.97 -16.94 -27.06
CA ILE A 280 1.53 -16.98 -27.35
C ILE A 280 0.73 -17.43 -26.13
N GLU A 281 1.19 -18.46 -25.43
CA GLU A 281 0.55 -18.94 -24.19
C GLU A 281 0.46 -17.83 -23.14
N TYR A 282 1.58 -17.14 -22.87
CA TYR A 282 1.63 -16.07 -21.88
C TYR A 282 0.83 -14.84 -22.34
N ALA A 283 0.85 -14.52 -23.64
CA ALA A 283 0.02 -13.46 -24.21
C ALA A 283 -1.47 -13.69 -23.92
N LYS A 284 -1.96 -14.90 -24.19
CA LYS A 284 -3.35 -15.29 -23.95
C LYS A 284 -3.70 -15.31 -22.46
N LEU A 285 -2.80 -15.79 -21.61
CA LEU A 285 -3.07 -15.91 -20.18
C LEU A 285 -3.06 -14.56 -19.46
N PHE A 286 -2.08 -13.71 -19.77
CA PHE A 286 -1.82 -12.50 -19.01
C PHE A 286 -2.25 -11.21 -19.70
N TYR A 287 -2.59 -11.19 -20.98
CA TYR A 287 -2.90 -9.96 -21.71
C TYR A 287 -4.23 -9.99 -22.47
N ALA A 288 -5.06 -11.02 -22.23
CA ALA A 288 -6.43 -11.03 -22.72
C ALA A 288 -7.26 -9.88 -22.10
N PRO A 289 -8.12 -9.22 -22.89
CA PRO A 289 -9.05 -8.19 -22.39
C PRO A 289 -10.02 -8.75 -21.37
N HIS A 290 -10.34 -7.94 -20.34
CA HIS A 290 -11.31 -8.30 -19.31
C HIS A 290 -12.09 -7.07 -18.87
N THR A 291 -13.39 -7.22 -18.63
CA THR A 291 -14.33 -6.11 -18.42
C THR A 291 -14.06 -5.28 -17.17
N THR A 292 -13.34 -5.84 -16.19
CA THR A 292 -13.05 -5.18 -14.90
C THR A 292 -11.57 -4.86 -14.69
N THR A 293 -10.68 -5.16 -15.66
CA THR A 293 -9.24 -4.87 -15.56
C THR A 293 -8.77 -4.17 -16.85
N PRO A 294 -9.16 -2.90 -17.05
CA PRO A 294 -8.94 -2.21 -18.32
C PRO A 294 -7.47 -1.83 -18.60
N TYR A 295 -6.58 -1.90 -17.60
CA TYR A 295 -5.17 -1.56 -17.74
C TYR A 295 -4.28 -2.68 -17.22
N LYS A 296 -3.06 -2.75 -17.77
CA LYS A 296 -1.97 -3.61 -17.28
C LYS A 296 -0.66 -2.84 -17.27
N VAL A 297 0.29 -3.37 -16.49
CA VAL A 297 1.69 -2.93 -16.48
C VAL A 297 2.58 -4.11 -16.85
N ALA A 298 3.39 -3.94 -17.89
CA ALA A 298 4.43 -4.88 -18.25
C ALA A 298 5.81 -4.36 -17.80
N HIS A 299 6.68 -5.30 -17.45
CA HIS A 299 8.07 -5.05 -17.11
C HIS A 299 8.92 -6.22 -17.64
N PRO A 300 10.16 -5.99 -18.11
CA PRO A 300 11.03 -7.05 -18.62
C PRO A 300 11.30 -8.18 -17.62
N ASN A 301 11.16 -7.90 -16.32
CA ASN A 301 11.34 -8.89 -15.25
C ASN A 301 10.06 -9.52 -14.70
N ASN A 302 8.88 -9.30 -15.30
CA ASN A 302 7.61 -9.78 -14.74
C ASN A 302 7.60 -11.29 -14.46
N PHE A 303 8.18 -12.11 -15.35
CA PHE A 303 8.21 -13.55 -15.14
C PHE A 303 9.56 -14.02 -14.59
N SER A 304 10.63 -13.28 -14.87
CA SER A 304 11.98 -13.66 -14.48
C SER A 304 12.42 -13.24 -13.07
N PHE A 305 11.66 -12.38 -12.38
CA PHE A 305 12.04 -11.89 -11.05
C PHE A 305 12.18 -13.03 -10.01
N LYS A 306 11.36 -14.08 -10.12
CA LYS A 306 11.47 -15.30 -9.31
C LYS A 306 11.97 -16.52 -10.08
N HIS A 307 11.95 -16.46 -11.41
CA HIS A 307 12.32 -17.53 -12.31
C HIS A 307 13.40 -17.02 -13.29
N PRO A 308 14.65 -16.84 -12.85
CA PRO A 308 15.71 -16.28 -13.70
C PRO A 308 15.89 -17.02 -15.03
N GLU A 309 15.54 -18.31 -15.07
CA GLU A 309 15.49 -19.13 -16.29
C GLU A 309 14.50 -18.63 -17.35
N GLU A 310 13.49 -17.83 -16.97
CA GLU A 310 12.52 -17.21 -17.86
C GLU A 310 12.91 -15.78 -18.31
N ALA A 311 14.15 -15.33 -18.04
CA ALA A 311 14.62 -13.98 -18.39
C ALA A 311 14.44 -13.64 -19.87
N GLU A 312 14.82 -14.56 -20.77
CA GLU A 312 14.69 -14.33 -22.21
C GLU A 312 13.21 -14.24 -22.65
N LEU A 313 12.36 -15.14 -22.13
CA LEU A 313 10.92 -15.14 -22.41
C LEU A 313 10.27 -13.83 -21.93
N SER A 314 10.58 -13.44 -20.69
CA SER A 314 10.02 -12.25 -20.04
C SER A 314 10.42 -10.96 -20.77
N GLN A 315 11.68 -10.86 -21.21
CA GLN A 315 12.17 -9.73 -22.01
C GLN A 315 11.49 -9.69 -23.39
N GLN A 316 11.48 -10.79 -24.14
CA GLN A 316 10.88 -10.82 -25.47
C GLN A 316 9.38 -10.48 -25.41
N LEU A 317 8.66 -11.03 -24.43
CA LEU A 317 7.24 -10.72 -24.23
C LEU A 317 7.02 -9.24 -23.91
N TYR A 318 7.86 -8.64 -23.06
CA TYR A 318 7.82 -7.20 -22.78
C TYR A 318 8.01 -6.36 -24.05
N ASP A 319 8.97 -6.73 -24.90
CA ASP A 319 9.25 -6.01 -26.15
C ASP A 319 8.05 -6.08 -27.12
N PHE A 320 7.45 -7.26 -27.27
CA PHE A 320 6.22 -7.43 -28.06
C PHE A 320 5.05 -6.61 -27.50
N VAL A 321 4.87 -6.60 -26.18
CA VAL A 321 3.82 -5.81 -25.53
C VAL A 321 4.04 -4.31 -25.75
N CYS A 322 5.26 -3.80 -25.60
CA CYS A 322 5.58 -2.40 -25.87
C CYS A 322 5.23 -2.02 -27.32
N LYS A 323 5.70 -2.84 -28.28
CA LYS A 323 5.45 -2.63 -29.70
C LYS A 323 3.95 -2.64 -30.02
N ALA A 324 3.21 -3.60 -29.48
CA ALA A 324 1.77 -3.69 -29.69
C ALA A 324 1.04 -2.49 -29.09
N ALA A 325 1.37 -2.10 -27.86
CA ALA A 325 0.75 -0.96 -27.19
C ALA A 325 1.02 0.37 -27.91
N GLU A 326 2.21 0.54 -28.49
CA GLU A 326 2.54 1.70 -29.32
C GLU A 326 1.79 1.69 -30.66
N ALA A 327 1.78 0.54 -31.35
CA ALA A 327 1.14 0.39 -32.65
C ALA A 327 -0.37 0.63 -32.61
N THR A 328 -1.03 0.28 -31.50
CA THR A 328 -2.47 0.46 -31.31
C THR A 328 -2.82 1.71 -30.50
N GLY A 329 -1.86 2.61 -30.22
CA GLY A 329 -2.08 3.83 -29.44
C GLY A 329 -2.60 3.58 -28.02
N CYS A 330 -2.38 2.39 -27.47
CA CYS A 330 -2.86 1.97 -26.15
C CYS A 330 -1.88 2.27 -25.02
N ARG A 331 -0.62 2.61 -25.35
CA ARG A 331 0.43 2.96 -24.39
C ARG A 331 0.12 4.28 -23.68
N ILE A 332 0.26 4.30 -22.35
CA ILE A 332 0.22 5.50 -21.52
C ILE A 332 1.65 6.04 -21.44
N CYS A 333 1.82 7.34 -21.70
CA CYS A 333 3.12 8.02 -21.81
C CYS A 333 3.35 8.98 -20.64
#